data_AF-A0A4S2JQ43-F1
#
_entry.id   AF-A0A4S2JQ43-F1
#
_cell.length_a   1.000
_cell.length_b   1.000
_cell.length_c   1.000
_cell.angle_alpha   90.00
_cell.angle_beta   90.00
_cell.angle_gamma   90.00
#
_symmetry.space_group_name_H-M   'P 1'
#
loop_
_entity.id
_entity.type
_entity.pdbx_description
1 polymer ?
#
loop_
_entity_poly.entity_id
_entity_poly.type
_entity_poly.pdbx_seq_one_letter_code
_entity_poly.pdbx_strand_id
1 'polypeptide(L)'
;MKPPLRVCGMRRRLLQPCESLLRRDALRVFCSDTITSTSECPHASSSSSPGIASSSIRPYDEVPGPRPIPILGNAWRLLPLIGQYQISDVGKISQMFYDEYGKIVRLSGLMGRPDLLFVYDADEIEKVYRLEGPTPFRPSMPCLVHYKSVVRKDFFGDLPGVVGV
;
A
#
# COMPACT_ATOMS: atom_id res chain seq x y z
N MET A 1 -20.88 15.95 32.89
CA MET A 1 -20.55 17.12 32.04
C MET A 1 -19.13 16.94 31.52
N LYS A 2 -18.92 16.89 30.20
CA LYS A 2 -17.61 16.78 29.54
C LYS A 2 -17.29 18.13 28.87
N PRO A 3 -16.08 18.70 29.01
CA PRO A 3 -15.77 20.00 28.41
C PRO A 3 -15.57 19.89 26.89
N PRO A 4 -15.90 20.93 26.10
CA PRO A 4 -15.75 20.90 24.66
C PRO A 4 -14.28 21.14 24.25
N LEU A 5 -13.80 20.35 23.29
CA LEU A 5 -12.50 20.52 22.65
C LEU A 5 -12.53 21.73 21.72
N ARG A 6 -11.62 22.69 21.96
CA ARG A 6 -11.37 23.82 21.04
C ARG A 6 -10.53 23.33 19.86
N VAL A 7 -11.06 23.49 18.66
CA VAL A 7 -10.29 23.29 17.42
C VAL A 7 -9.63 24.62 17.05
N CYS A 8 -8.29 24.64 17.01
CA CYS A 8 -7.50 25.78 16.56
C CYS A 8 -7.58 25.86 15.02
N GLY A 9 -8.12 26.96 14.49
CA GLY A 9 -8.31 27.17 13.06
C GLY A 9 -6.99 27.47 12.35
N MET A 10 -6.62 26.63 11.38
CA MET A 10 -5.46 26.83 10.52
C MET A 10 -5.86 27.70 9.31
N ARG A 11 -5.25 28.88 9.20
CA ARG A 11 -5.50 29.86 8.12
C ARG A 11 -5.08 29.28 6.76
N ARG A 12 -5.98 29.29 5.79
CA ARG A 12 -5.70 28.99 4.38
C ARG A 12 -4.85 30.12 3.77
N ARG A 13 -3.66 29.79 3.28
CA ARG A 13 -2.89 30.67 2.38
C ARG A 13 -3.30 30.29 0.95
N LEU A 14 -3.98 31.20 0.26
CA LEU A 14 -4.25 31.08 -1.18
C LEU A 14 -2.92 31.21 -1.95
N LEU A 15 -2.61 30.23 -2.80
CA LEU A 15 -1.58 30.38 -3.82
C LEU A 15 -2.26 30.78 -5.13
N GLN A 16 -1.81 31.91 -5.70
CA GLN A 16 -2.24 32.44 -6.99
C GLN A 16 -1.64 31.61 -8.14
N PRO A 17 -2.27 31.58 -9.32
CA PRO A 17 -1.76 30.90 -10.51
C PRO A 17 -0.75 31.78 -11.25
N CYS A 18 0.34 31.16 -11.73
CA CYS A 18 1.29 31.77 -12.64
C CYS A 18 0.92 31.38 -14.08
N GLU A 19 0.31 32.32 -14.80
CA GLU A 19 0.15 32.29 -16.25
C GLU A 19 1.47 32.70 -16.90
N SER A 20 2.01 31.90 -17.82
CA SER A 20 2.68 32.45 -19.02
C SER A 20 3.04 31.41 -20.09
N LEU A 21 2.56 31.70 -21.29
CA LEU A 21 3.21 31.60 -22.61
C LEU A 21 3.28 30.21 -23.29
N LEU A 22 2.35 29.86 -24.19
CA LEU A 22 2.25 30.18 -25.64
C LEU A 22 3.34 29.57 -26.55
N ARG A 23 2.91 28.58 -27.37
CA ARG A 23 3.02 28.46 -28.86
C ARG A 23 3.19 26.98 -29.25
N ARG A 24 2.16 26.38 -29.87
CA ARG A 24 2.04 26.10 -31.32
C ARG A 24 3.22 25.29 -31.87
N ASP A 25 2.98 24.03 -32.22
CA ASP A 25 2.76 23.68 -33.63
C ASP A 25 2.16 22.29 -33.79
N ALA A 26 1.28 22.20 -34.79
CA ALA A 26 0.57 21.01 -35.20
C ALA A 26 1.45 20.19 -36.15
N LEU A 27 1.54 18.88 -35.90
CA LEU A 27 1.82 17.91 -36.95
C LEU A 27 1.12 16.60 -36.60
N ARG A 28 0.02 16.35 -37.32
CA ARG A 28 -0.62 15.04 -37.42
C ARG A 28 0.35 14.10 -38.09
N VAL A 29 0.70 13.01 -37.42
CA VAL A 29 1.20 11.79 -38.07
C VAL A 29 0.26 10.66 -37.66
N PHE A 30 -0.44 10.14 -38.66
CA PHE A 30 -1.17 8.88 -38.59
C PHE A 30 -0.16 7.75 -38.68
N CYS A 31 -0.09 6.89 -37.66
CA CYS A 31 0.50 5.56 -37.77
C CYS A 31 -0.44 4.54 -37.11
N SER A 32 -0.89 3.59 -37.93
CA SER A 32 -1.76 2.48 -37.56
C SER A 32 -1.06 1.43 -36.70
N ASP A 33 -1.85 0.83 -35.82
CA ASP A 33 -1.82 -0.54 -35.26
C ASP A 33 -0.49 -1.17 -34.84
N THR A 34 -0.31 -1.32 -33.54
CA THR A 34 -0.29 -2.62 -32.83
C THR A 34 -0.15 -2.37 -31.33
N ILE A 35 -1.18 -2.72 -30.55
CA ILE A 35 -1.17 -2.63 -29.09
C ILE A 35 -0.43 -3.86 -28.54
N THR A 36 0.82 -3.67 -28.10
CA THR A 36 1.47 -4.58 -27.15
C THR A 36 1.67 -3.79 -25.86
N SER A 37 0.77 -4.01 -24.91
CA SER A 37 0.77 -3.39 -23.59
C SER A 37 1.87 -4.02 -22.72
N THR A 38 3.09 -3.50 -22.78
CA THR A 38 4.06 -3.68 -21.69
C THR A 38 3.96 -2.49 -20.74
N SER A 39 3.40 -2.77 -19.56
CA SER A 39 3.41 -1.87 -18.41
C SER A 39 4.83 -1.83 -17.84
N GLU A 40 5.70 -1.01 -18.42
CA GLU A 40 7.00 -0.68 -17.84
C GLU A 40 6.98 0.72 -17.26
N CYS A 41 7.21 0.81 -15.95
CA CYS A 41 7.36 2.08 -15.25
C CYS A 41 8.67 2.76 -15.69
N PRO A 42 8.64 4.01 -16.22
CA PRO A 42 9.84 4.69 -16.68
C PRO A 42 10.52 5.43 -15.50
N HIS A 43 11.17 4.69 -14.61
CA HIS A 43 12.13 5.28 -13.68
C HIS A 43 13.22 4.31 -13.21
N ALA A 44 13.91 3.70 -14.18
CA ALA A 44 15.27 3.23 -13.94
C ALA A 44 16.25 4.39 -14.20
N SER A 45 16.24 5.41 -13.33
CA SER A 45 17.32 6.39 -13.26
C SER A 45 18.36 5.85 -12.29
N SER A 46 19.52 5.47 -12.83
CA SER A 46 20.71 5.03 -12.10
C SER A 46 21.15 6.10 -11.09
N SER A 47 20.65 6.00 -9.86
CA SER A 47 21.28 6.64 -8.71
C SER A 47 22.31 5.68 -8.15
N SER A 48 23.58 6.00 -8.42
CA SER A 48 24.73 5.38 -7.79
C SER A 48 24.70 5.65 -6.28
N SER A 49 24.00 4.79 -5.54
CA SER A 49 24.11 4.72 -4.08
C SER A 49 25.39 3.96 -3.72
N PRO A 50 26.14 4.37 -2.68
CA PRO A 50 27.41 3.74 -2.33
C PRO A 50 27.16 2.33 -1.77
N GLY A 51 27.64 1.33 -2.50
CA GLY A 51 28.12 0.06 -1.95
C GLY A 51 27.08 -0.85 -1.26
N ILE A 52 26.06 -1.32 -1.99
CA ILE A 52 25.54 -2.66 -1.68
C ILE A 52 26.55 -3.62 -2.31
N ALA A 53 27.48 -4.13 -1.49
CA ALA A 53 28.27 -5.28 -1.87
C ALA A 53 27.32 -6.35 -2.42
N SER A 54 27.61 -6.88 -3.60
CA SER A 54 26.81 -7.88 -4.30
C SER A 54 26.85 -9.24 -3.59
N SER A 55 26.60 -9.28 -2.29
CA SER A 55 26.24 -10.50 -1.58
C SER A 55 24.84 -10.89 -2.06
N SER A 56 24.78 -11.92 -2.91
CA SER A 56 23.59 -12.65 -3.38
C SER A 56 22.27 -12.15 -2.79
N ILE A 57 21.50 -11.41 -3.60
CA ILE A 57 20.11 -11.06 -3.25
C ILE A 57 19.35 -12.37 -3.08
N ARG A 58 18.74 -12.58 -1.90
CA ARG A 58 17.90 -13.75 -1.64
C ARG A 58 16.56 -13.61 -2.37
N PRO A 59 15.99 -14.69 -2.91
CA PRO A 59 14.66 -14.67 -3.51
C PRO A 59 13.60 -14.35 -2.46
N TYR A 60 12.50 -13.72 -2.89
CA TYR A 60 11.39 -13.33 -2.01
C TYR A 60 10.75 -14.51 -1.26
N ASP A 61 10.81 -15.71 -1.83
CA ASP A 61 10.26 -16.91 -1.20
C ASP A 61 11.02 -17.36 0.05
N GLU A 62 12.28 -16.94 0.20
CA GLU A 62 13.12 -17.21 1.38
C GLU A 62 12.83 -16.27 2.56
N VAL A 63 11.94 -15.28 2.40
CA VAL A 63 11.53 -14.43 3.52
C VAL A 63 10.89 -15.32 4.59
N PRO A 64 11.37 -15.27 5.84
CA PRO A 64 10.88 -16.15 6.89
C PRO A 64 9.41 -15.85 7.19
N GLY A 65 8.66 -16.88 7.58
CA GLY A 65 7.26 -16.75 7.91
C GLY A 65 6.55 -18.10 7.94
N PRO A 66 5.27 -18.12 8.36
CA PRO A 66 4.49 -19.34 8.42
C PRO A 66 4.35 -19.94 7.01
N ARG A 67 4.83 -21.17 6.83
CA ARG A 67 4.80 -21.84 5.53
C ARG A 67 3.37 -22.28 5.19
N PRO A 68 2.84 -21.90 4.01
CA PRO A 68 1.50 -22.28 3.59
C PRO A 68 1.43 -23.80 3.36
N ILE A 69 0.29 -24.40 3.73
CA ILE A 69 0.01 -25.81 3.45
C ILE A 69 -0.38 -25.94 1.96
N PRO A 70 0.08 -26.97 1.21
CA PRO A 70 -0.03 -27.07 -0.26
C PRO A 70 -1.45 -27.07 -0.88
N ILE A 71 -2.52 -26.83 -0.11
CA ILE A 71 -3.91 -26.76 -0.61
C ILE A 71 -4.69 -25.65 0.09
N LEU A 72 -4.51 -25.51 1.41
CA LEU A 72 -5.29 -24.58 2.24
C LEU A 72 -4.58 -23.24 2.51
N GLY A 73 -3.30 -23.14 2.19
CA GLY A 73 -2.49 -21.94 2.46
C GLY A 73 -2.28 -21.70 3.95
N ASN A 74 -2.16 -20.42 4.35
CA ASN A 74 -2.16 -20.01 5.76
C ASN A 74 -3.53 -19.48 6.22
N ALA A 75 -4.51 -19.37 5.33
CA ALA A 75 -5.83 -18.84 5.64
C ALA A 75 -6.53 -19.57 6.80
N TRP A 76 -6.28 -20.87 6.97
CA TRP A 76 -6.84 -21.66 8.08
C TRP A 76 -6.38 -21.19 9.46
N ARG A 77 -5.18 -20.62 9.58
CA ARG A 77 -4.64 -20.08 10.85
C ARG A 77 -5.39 -18.83 11.31
N LEU A 78 -6.13 -18.20 10.40
CA LEU A 78 -6.92 -16.98 10.61
C LEU A 78 -8.42 -17.25 10.78
N LEU A 79 -8.85 -18.53 10.82
CA LEU A 79 -10.27 -18.87 11.00
C LEU A 79 -10.69 -18.73 12.47
N PRO A 80 -11.84 -18.12 12.79
CA PRO A 80 -12.23 -17.82 14.17
C PRO A 80 -12.56 -19.04 15.04
N LEU A 81 -12.78 -20.23 14.45
CA LEU A 81 -13.09 -21.46 15.19
C LEU A 81 -11.90 -22.44 15.34
N ILE A 82 -10.90 -22.37 14.46
CA ILE A 82 -9.79 -23.35 14.37
C ILE A 82 -8.41 -22.65 14.32
N GLY A 83 -8.39 -21.36 14.02
CA GLY A 83 -7.18 -20.58 13.81
C GLY A 83 -6.45 -20.25 15.11
N GLN A 84 -5.12 -20.31 15.06
CA GLN A 84 -4.23 -19.95 16.17
C GLN A 84 -4.18 -18.43 16.39
N TYR A 85 -4.57 -17.64 15.39
CA TYR A 85 -4.49 -16.18 15.43
C TYR A 85 -5.88 -15.55 15.54
N GLN A 86 -6.09 -14.82 16.63
CA GLN A 86 -7.29 -14.03 16.84
C GLN A 86 -7.16 -12.68 16.12
N ILE A 87 -7.92 -12.47 15.04
CA ILE A 87 -7.91 -11.23 14.22
C ILE A 87 -8.20 -9.98 15.06
N SER A 88 -8.90 -10.13 16.19
CA SER A 88 -9.23 -9.03 17.10
C SER A 88 -8.02 -8.38 17.76
N ASP A 89 -6.85 -9.02 17.76
CA ASP A 89 -5.63 -8.49 18.37
C ASP A 89 -4.43 -8.58 17.42
N VAL A 90 -4.44 -7.71 16.41
CA VAL A 90 -3.35 -7.59 15.42
C VAL A 90 -2.01 -7.26 16.10
N GLY A 91 -2.03 -6.53 17.22
CA GLY A 91 -0.83 -6.20 17.98
C GLY A 91 -0.14 -7.44 18.54
N LYS A 92 -0.90 -8.34 19.17
CA LYS A 92 -0.36 -9.63 19.66
C LYS A 92 0.15 -10.51 18.53
N ILE A 93 -0.58 -10.59 17.42
CA ILE A 93 -0.15 -11.37 16.25
C ILE A 93 1.19 -10.84 15.73
N SER A 94 1.31 -9.52 15.63
CA SER A 94 2.53 -8.87 15.18
C SER A 94 3.71 -9.15 16.11
N GLN A 95 3.49 -9.10 17.42
CA GLN A 95 4.51 -9.44 18.42
C GLN A 95 4.94 -10.91 18.31
N MET A 96 3.99 -11.84 18.20
CA MET A 96 4.31 -13.27 18.01
C MET A 96 5.14 -13.51 16.74
N PHE A 97 4.80 -12.85 15.62
CA PHE A 97 5.58 -12.96 14.40
C PHE A 97 6.99 -12.41 14.54
N TYR A 98 7.14 -11.30 15.26
CA TYR A 98 8.46 -10.75 15.55
C TYR A 98 9.31 -11.70 16.41
N ASP A 99 8.71 -12.30 17.44
CA ASP A 99 9.42 -13.20 18.35
C ASP A 99 9.79 -14.54 17.68
N GLU A 100 8.93 -15.08 16.80
CA GLU A 100 9.12 -16.39 16.15
C GLU A 100 9.99 -16.32 14.88
N TYR A 101 9.80 -15.30 14.04
CA TYR A 101 10.43 -15.20 12.71
C TYR A 101 11.41 -14.03 12.58
N GLY A 102 11.35 -13.03 13.47
CA GLY A 102 12.28 -11.91 13.53
C GLY A 102 11.79 -10.65 12.82
N LYS A 103 12.76 -9.88 12.30
CA LYS A 103 12.56 -8.49 11.83
C LYS A 103 11.74 -8.32 10.54
N ILE A 104 11.64 -9.37 9.73
CA ILE A 104 10.88 -9.36 8.48
C ILE A 104 10.11 -10.66 8.37
N VAL A 105 8.81 -10.60 8.10
CA VAL A 105 7.95 -11.79 8.11
C VAL A 105 7.00 -11.77 6.93
N ARG A 106 6.97 -12.86 6.15
CA ARG A 106 6.03 -13.04 5.04
C ARG A 106 4.90 -13.97 5.42
N LEU A 107 3.67 -13.47 5.34
CA LEU A 107 2.44 -14.25 5.49
C LEU A 107 1.79 -14.41 4.12
N SER A 108 2.02 -15.57 3.49
CA SER A 108 1.50 -15.92 2.17
C SER A 108 0.31 -16.88 2.23
N GLY A 109 -0.39 -17.06 1.11
CA GLY A 109 -1.48 -18.04 1.03
C GLY A 109 -2.74 -17.60 1.80
N LEU A 110 -3.04 -16.30 1.76
CA LEU A 110 -4.30 -15.73 2.23
C LEU A 110 -5.32 -15.83 1.10
N MET A 111 -6.45 -16.51 1.33
CA MET A 111 -7.47 -16.70 0.30
C MET A 111 -8.04 -15.35 -0.16
N GLY A 112 -7.89 -15.04 -1.45
CA GLY A 112 -8.42 -13.81 -2.06
C GLY A 112 -7.69 -12.52 -1.65
N ARG A 113 -6.48 -12.61 -1.08
CA ARG A 113 -5.65 -11.45 -0.74
C ARG A 113 -4.19 -11.67 -1.16
N PRO A 114 -3.47 -10.60 -1.54
CA PRO A 114 -2.03 -10.70 -1.79
C PRO A 114 -1.28 -11.06 -0.50
N ASP A 115 -0.05 -11.54 -0.66
CA ASP A 115 0.88 -11.80 0.44
C ASP A 115 1.06 -10.56 1.31
N LEU A 116 1.09 -10.75 2.63
CA LEU A 116 1.38 -9.68 3.59
C LEU A 116 2.83 -9.78 4.05
N LEU A 117 3.57 -8.68 3.93
CA LEU A 117 4.93 -8.55 4.42
C LEU A 117 4.94 -7.63 5.63
N PHE A 118 5.32 -8.17 6.79
CA PHE A 118 5.54 -7.41 8.01
C PHE A 118 7.01 -7.05 8.09
N VAL A 119 7.29 -5.75 8.18
CA VAL A 119 8.64 -5.22 8.40
C VAL A 119 8.66 -4.54 9.76
N TYR A 120 9.58 -4.96 10.63
CA TYR A 120 9.71 -4.45 11.99
C TYR A 120 10.92 -3.54 12.17
N ASP A 121 11.86 -3.57 11.22
CA ASP A 121 13.05 -2.72 11.25
C ASP A 121 12.74 -1.32 10.68
N ALA A 122 12.99 -0.28 11.48
CA ALA A 122 12.70 1.10 11.10
C ALA A 122 13.52 1.55 9.89
N ASP A 123 14.78 1.12 9.80
CA ASP A 123 15.68 1.49 8.71
C ASP A 123 15.21 0.91 7.37
N GLU A 124 14.65 -0.31 7.39
CA GLU A 124 14.10 -0.96 6.19
C GLU A 124 12.75 -0.35 5.79
N ILE A 125 11.89 -0.04 6.76
CA ILE A 125 10.63 0.67 6.52
C ILE A 125 10.89 2.02 5.83
N GLU A 126 11.89 2.77 6.30
CA GLU A 126 12.28 4.04 5.69
C GLU A 126 12.70 3.86 4.23
N LYS A 127 13.54 2.86 3.93
CA LYS A 127 13.97 2.58 2.55
C LYS A 127 12.78 2.24 1.67
N VAL A 128 11.86 1.39 2.13
CA VAL A 128 10.65 1.02 1.36
C VAL A 128 9.83 2.26 1.03
N TYR A 129 9.54 3.12 2.02
CA TYR A 129 8.75 4.32 1.77
C TYR A 129 9.46 5.37 0.92
N ARG A 130 10.79 5.44 0.95
CA ARG A 130 11.56 6.36 0.08
C ARG A 130 11.61 5.86 -1.37
N LEU A 131 11.50 4.56 -1.60
CA LEU A 131 11.52 3.94 -2.92
C LEU A 131 10.13 3.87 -3.56
N GLU A 132 9.06 3.87 -2.76
CA GLU A 132 7.70 4.08 -3.27
C GLU A 132 7.62 5.50 -3.85
N GLY A 133 7.55 5.60 -5.18
CA GLY A 133 7.55 6.87 -5.91
C GLY A 133 6.44 7.86 -5.49
N PRO A 134 6.32 9.00 -6.18
CA PRO A 134 5.44 10.10 -5.76
C PRO A 134 3.95 9.73 -5.62
N THR A 135 3.50 8.67 -6.28
CA THR A 135 2.13 8.15 -6.21
C THR A 135 2.16 6.67 -5.81
N PRO A 136 2.15 6.34 -4.51
CA PRO A 136 2.27 4.97 -4.06
C PRO A 136 0.93 4.21 -4.20
N PHE A 137 1.02 2.89 -4.38
CA PHE A 137 -0.17 2.05 -4.42
C PHE A 137 -0.76 1.90 -3.01
N ARG A 138 -2.02 2.32 -2.84
CA ARG A 138 -2.76 2.30 -1.58
C ARG A 138 -4.15 1.72 -1.84
N PRO A 139 -4.32 0.39 -1.77
CA PRO A 139 -5.62 -0.22 -2.06
C PRO A 139 -6.67 0.29 -1.09
N SER A 140 -7.85 0.64 -1.61
CA SER A 140 -8.96 1.10 -0.79
C SER A 140 -9.55 -0.04 0.04
N MET A 141 -10.14 0.30 1.18
CA MET A 141 -10.78 -0.69 2.04
C MET A 141 -12.21 -0.94 1.53
N PRO A 142 -12.54 -2.13 0.98
CA PRO A 142 -13.83 -2.37 0.34
C PRO A 142 -15.03 -2.13 1.28
N CYS A 143 -14.85 -2.42 2.56
CA CYS A 143 -15.88 -2.18 3.58
C CYS A 143 -16.22 -0.69 3.74
N LEU A 144 -15.23 0.21 3.64
CA LEU A 144 -15.49 1.65 3.69
C LEU A 144 -16.15 2.15 2.42
N VAL A 145 -15.69 1.66 1.27
CA VAL A 145 -16.30 1.99 -0.03
C VAL A 145 -17.79 1.63 0.01
N HIS A 146 -18.14 0.42 0.45
CA HIS A 146 -19.53 -0.01 0.58
C HIS A 146 -20.32 0.81 1.62
N TYR A 147 -19.73 1.09 2.79
CA TYR A 147 -20.38 1.88 3.82
C TYR A 147 -20.74 3.29 3.33
N LYS A 148 -19.82 3.95 2.62
CA LYS A 148 -20.00 5.31 2.12
C LYS A 148 -20.94 5.38 0.92
N SER A 149 -20.85 4.41 0.00
CA SER A 149 -21.61 4.42 -1.26
C SER A 149 -23.01 3.83 -1.15
N VAL A 150 -23.24 2.89 -0.22
CA VAL A 150 -24.51 2.17 -0.07
C VAL A 150 -25.18 2.46 1.26
N VAL A 151 -24.50 2.22 2.39
CA VAL A 151 -25.13 2.26 3.72
C VAL A 151 -25.44 3.69 4.18
N ARG A 152 -24.54 4.64 3.89
CA ARG A 152 -24.65 6.06 4.30
C ARG A 152 -24.59 7.01 3.10
N LYS A 153 -25.12 6.58 1.96
CA LYS A 153 -25.16 7.39 0.74
C LYS A 153 -25.81 8.76 0.97
N ASP A 154 -26.88 8.81 1.75
CA ASP A 154 -27.62 10.04 2.04
C ASP A 154 -26.76 11.11 2.76
N PHE A 155 -25.77 10.68 3.54
CA PHE A 155 -24.87 11.57 4.26
C PHE A 155 -23.66 11.99 3.41
N PHE A 156 -23.06 11.05 2.67
CA PHE A 156 -21.84 11.28 1.90
C PHE A 156 -22.11 11.84 0.48
N GLY A 157 -23.32 11.64 -0.05
CA GLY A 157 -23.70 12.07 -1.40
C GLY A 157 -22.78 11.49 -2.47
N ASP A 158 -22.59 12.27 -3.55
CA ASP A 158 -21.74 11.88 -4.69
C ASP A 158 -20.24 12.06 -4.43
N LEU A 159 -19.85 12.75 -3.34
CA LEU A 159 -18.47 13.06 -2.99
C LEU A 159 -18.10 12.47 -1.62
N PRO A 160 -17.79 11.15 -1.53
CA PRO A 160 -17.52 10.45 -0.27
C PRO A 160 -16.18 10.80 0.41
N GLY A 161 -15.44 11.76 -0.15
CA GLY A 161 -14.13 12.22 0.32
C GLY A 161 -12.96 11.33 -0.13
N VAL A 162 -11.74 11.75 0.19
CA VAL A 162 -10.48 11.14 -0.29
C VAL A 162 -10.09 9.87 0.48
N VAL A 163 -10.69 9.64 1.65
CA VAL A 163 -10.32 8.53 2.53
C VAL A 163 -11.11 7.27 2.16
N GLY A 164 -10.42 6.21 1.73
CA GLY A 164 -11.03 4.89 1.53
C GLY A 164 -11.93 4.79 0.30
N VAL A 165 -11.58 5.52 -0.76
CA VAL A 165 -12.13 5.39 -2.13
C VAL A 165 -11.19 4.58 -2.99
#